data_AF-A0A811N086-F1
#
_entry.id   AF-A0A811N086-F1
#
_cell.length_a   1.000
_cell.length_b   1.000
_cell.length_c   1.000
_cell.angle_alpha   90.00
_cell.angle_beta   90.00
_cell.angle_gamma   90.00
#
_symmetry.space_group_name_H-M   'P 1'
#
loop_
_entity.id
_entity.type
_entity.pdbx_description
1 polymer ?
#
loop_
_entity_poly.entity_id
_entity_poly.type
_entity_poly.pdbx_seq_one_letter_code
_entity_poly.pdbx_strand_id
1 'polypeptide(L)'
;MFNVPFEYQGIASQWEDICIENLNIDNDEVLIVNCMYRTKYLGDETEDIDSARDRVLRTMKRINPEVLILGIANGMYSSPFFLPRFREVLFHYSALFDMLDATALQSDEDRIQIERDLLGASALNVVACEGAERIERPETYKQWQVRCLKAGFKQLPVNKAILKRSIDEKNKHYHEDFVIDEDSRWLLQGWKGRIMHAVSSWKLKESYTNQ
;
A
#
# COMPACT_ATOMS: atom_id res chain seq x y z
N MET A 1 10.35 13.42 27.07
CA MET A 1 8.97 13.56 26.56
C MET A 1 8.92 14.85 25.75
N PHE A 2 8.37 14.85 24.53
CA PHE A 2 8.54 15.94 23.56
C PHE A 2 7.69 17.22 23.84
N ASN A 3 6.93 17.26 24.93
CA ASN A 3 6.04 18.37 25.31
C ASN A 3 5.07 18.81 24.19
N VAL A 4 4.51 17.83 23.48
CA VAL A 4 3.51 18.03 22.43
C VAL A 4 2.16 17.53 22.96
N PRO A 5 1.10 18.37 22.95
CA PRO A 5 -0.26 17.91 23.24
C PRO A 5 -0.66 16.80 22.25
N PHE A 6 -1.11 15.67 22.75
CA PHE A 6 -1.35 14.48 21.94
C PHE A 6 -2.58 13.70 22.41
N GLU A 7 -3.38 13.25 21.46
CA GLU A 7 -4.53 12.39 21.65
C GLU A 7 -4.47 11.22 20.65
N TYR A 8 -4.96 10.04 21.07
CA TYR A 8 -5.06 8.86 20.22
C TYR A 8 -6.45 8.23 20.34
N GLN A 9 -7.09 8.03 19.20
CA GLN A 9 -8.38 7.35 19.10
C GLN A 9 -8.22 6.07 18.27
N GLY A 10 -8.50 4.91 18.88
CA GLY A 10 -8.53 3.63 18.20
C GLY A 10 -9.93 3.30 17.69
N ILE A 11 -10.02 2.77 16.46
CA ILE A 11 -11.27 2.29 15.86
C ILE A 11 -11.09 0.81 15.50
N ALA A 12 -11.84 -0.06 16.15
CA ALA A 12 -11.83 -1.50 15.90
C ALA A 12 -12.99 -1.87 14.96
N SER A 13 -12.76 -1.73 13.64
CA SER A 13 -13.73 -2.03 12.59
C SER A 13 -13.03 -2.50 11.31
N GLN A 14 -13.76 -3.20 10.43
CA GLN A 14 -13.31 -3.34 9.04
C GLN A 14 -13.31 -1.98 8.36
N TRP A 15 -12.43 -1.79 7.39
CA TRP A 15 -12.15 -0.47 6.81
C TRP A 15 -13.34 0.06 6.02
N GLU A 16 -14.01 -0.82 5.30
CA GLU A 16 -15.20 -0.57 4.51
C GLU A 16 -16.45 -0.25 5.34
N ASP A 17 -16.43 -0.57 6.64
CA ASP A 17 -17.52 -0.30 7.58
C ASP A 17 -17.33 1.02 8.35
N ILE A 18 -16.14 1.63 8.28
CA ILE A 18 -15.86 2.89 8.95
C ILE A 18 -16.62 4.03 8.28
N CYS A 19 -17.47 4.68 9.05
CA CYS A 19 -18.17 5.90 8.66
C CYS A 19 -17.44 7.14 9.18
N ILE A 20 -17.73 8.31 8.60
CA ILE A 20 -17.02 9.57 8.90
C ILE A 20 -17.22 9.98 10.35
N GLU A 21 -18.40 9.71 10.88
CA GLU A 21 -18.80 9.99 12.25
C GLU A 21 -17.95 9.20 13.26
N ASN A 22 -17.37 8.07 12.86
CA ASN A 22 -16.46 7.30 13.71
C ASN A 22 -15.08 7.94 13.85
N LEU A 23 -14.70 8.83 12.93
CA LEU A 23 -13.36 9.43 12.87
C LEU A 23 -13.21 10.65 13.79
N ASN A 24 -14.33 11.23 14.26
CA ASN A 24 -14.34 12.38 15.18
C ASN A 24 -13.44 13.54 14.72
N ILE A 25 -13.53 13.89 13.43
CA ILE A 25 -12.72 14.93 12.79
C ILE A 25 -13.24 16.31 13.19
N ASP A 26 -12.34 17.19 13.65
CA ASP A 26 -12.64 18.60 13.89
C ASP A 26 -12.50 19.40 12.58
N ASN A 27 -13.34 20.41 12.36
CA ASN A 27 -13.23 21.24 11.16
C ASN A 27 -12.04 22.21 11.19
N ASP A 28 -11.49 22.48 12.38
CA ASP A 28 -10.39 23.43 12.57
C ASP A 28 -8.99 22.79 12.46
N GLU A 29 -8.90 21.48 12.14
CA GLU A 29 -7.63 20.75 12.04
C GLU A 29 -7.17 20.48 10.60
N VAL A 30 -5.84 20.31 10.43
CA VAL A 30 -5.28 19.85 9.16
C VAL A 30 -5.36 18.33 9.10
N LEU A 31 -6.25 17.81 8.26
CA LEU A 31 -6.44 16.37 8.10
C LEU A 31 -5.46 15.75 7.09
N ILE A 32 -4.73 14.72 7.52
CA ILE A 32 -3.87 13.90 6.66
C ILE A 32 -4.34 12.45 6.75
N VAL A 33 -4.61 11.81 5.61
CA VAL A 33 -4.86 10.37 5.55
C VAL A 33 -3.55 9.67 5.20
N ASN A 34 -3.11 8.74 6.05
CA ASN A 34 -1.93 7.91 5.79
C ASN A 34 -2.33 6.43 5.68
N CYS A 35 -2.33 5.89 4.46
CA CYS A 35 -2.76 4.53 4.16
C CYS A 35 -1.59 3.72 3.58
N MET A 36 -0.97 2.85 4.39
CA MET A 36 0.26 2.15 4.01
C MET A 36 0.05 0.63 3.95
N TYR A 37 0.19 0.06 2.75
CA TYR A 37 0.34 -1.37 2.46
C TYR A 37 -0.82 -2.29 2.91
N ARG A 38 -1.93 -1.72 3.37
CA ARG A 38 -3.12 -2.45 3.85
C ARG A 38 -4.18 -2.66 2.78
N THR A 39 -4.15 -1.90 1.68
CA THR A 39 -5.21 -1.95 0.66
C THR A 39 -5.30 -3.29 -0.08
N LYS A 40 -4.26 -4.13 0.01
CA LYS A 40 -4.26 -5.51 -0.50
C LYS A 40 -5.26 -6.43 0.21
N TYR A 41 -5.75 -6.04 1.40
CA TYR A 41 -6.74 -6.80 2.16
C TYR A 41 -8.19 -6.40 1.87
N LEU A 42 -8.42 -5.37 1.06
CA LEU A 42 -9.77 -4.95 0.70
C LEU A 42 -10.34 -5.89 -0.37
N GLY A 43 -11.65 -6.17 -0.31
CA GLY A 43 -12.38 -6.90 -1.34
C GLY A 43 -12.36 -6.19 -2.71
N ASP A 44 -12.15 -6.95 -3.79
CA ASP A 44 -12.11 -6.46 -5.18
C ASP A 44 -13.46 -6.69 -5.89
N GLU A 45 -13.52 -6.36 -7.18
CA GLU A 45 -14.72 -6.52 -8.01
C GLU A 45 -15.15 -7.98 -8.21
N THR A 46 -14.38 -8.97 -7.75
CA THR A 46 -14.81 -10.38 -7.75
C THR A 46 -15.76 -10.70 -6.60
N GLU A 47 -15.83 -9.84 -5.58
CA GLU A 47 -16.72 -9.99 -4.43
C GLU A 47 -17.96 -9.08 -4.54
N ASP A 48 -17.78 -7.83 -4.98
CA ASP A 48 -18.85 -6.84 -5.13
C ASP A 48 -18.51 -5.84 -6.26
N ILE A 49 -19.50 -5.47 -7.07
CA ILE A 49 -19.34 -4.45 -8.13
C ILE A 49 -18.88 -3.12 -7.53
N ASP A 50 -19.42 -2.76 -6.36
CA ASP A 50 -18.97 -1.59 -5.60
C ASP A 50 -17.89 -1.99 -4.60
N SER A 51 -16.70 -2.35 -5.11
CA SER A 51 -15.64 -2.98 -4.32
C SER A 51 -15.28 -2.19 -3.04
N ALA A 52 -14.83 -2.89 -2.01
CA ALA A 52 -14.40 -2.28 -0.74
C ALA A 52 -13.31 -1.22 -0.94
N ARG A 53 -12.44 -1.40 -1.95
CA ARG A 53 -11.44 -0.41 -2.38
C ARG A 53 -12.07 0.92 -2.76
N ASP A 54 -13.13 0.88 -3.56
CA ASP A 54 -13.79 2.08 -4.06
C ASP A 54 -14.64 2.74 -2.97
N ARG A 55 -15.29 1.96 -2.09
CA ARG A 55 -15.97 2.47 -0.89
C ARG A 55 -15.02 3.24 0.01
N VAL A 56 -13.88 2.64 0.36
CA VAL A 56 -12.85 3.27 1.21
C VAL A 56 -12.31 4.54 0.57
N LEU A 57 -11.99 4.53 -0.74
CA LEU A 57 -11.55 5.74 -1.44
C LEU A 57 -12.61 6.86 -1.44
N ARG A 58 -13.89 6.52 -1.57
CA ARG A 58 -14.98 7.51 -1.46
C ARG A 58 -15.08 8.07 -0.05
N THR A 59 -14.92 7.26 1.00
CA THR A 59 -14.86 7.75 2.39
C THR A 59 -13.68 8.70 2.58
N MET A 60 -12.47 8.29 2.15
CA MET A 60 -11.27 9.14 2.18
C MET A 60 -11.46 10.45 1.42
N LYS A 61 -12.24 10.45 0.34
CA LYS A 61 -12.58 11.68 -0.39
C LYS A 61 -13.54 12.57 0.41
N ARG A 62 -14.59 11.99 0.98
CA ARG A 62 -15.65 12.72 1.69
C ARG A 62 -15.15 13.42 2.95
N ILE A 63 -14.12 12.91 3.61
CA ILE A 63 -13.49 13.56 4.76
C ILE A 63 -12.59 14.74 4.39
N ASN A 64 -12.45 15.05 3.09
CA ASN A 64 -11.77 16.24 2.59
C ASN A 64 -10.34 16.45 3.14
N PRO A 65 -9.42 15.46 3.02
CA PRO A 65 -8.09 15.58 3.58
C PRO A 65 -7.23 16.56 2.79
N GLU A 66 -6.34 17.26 3.48
CA GLU A 66 -5.33 18.14 2.86
C GLU A 66 -4.36 17.32 2.00
N VAL A 67 -3.99 16.12 2.49
CA VAL A 67 -3.18 15.15 1.74
C VAL A 67 -3.62 13.72 2.07
N LEU A 68 -3.75 12.89 1.04
CA LEU A 68 -3.77 11.43 1.14
C LEU A 68 -2.39 10.87 0.76
N ILE A 69 -1.75 10.15 1.66
CA ILE A 69 -0.51 9.39 1.43
C ILE A 69 -0.91 7.92 1.26
N LEU A 70 -0.47 7.31 0.16
CA LEU A 70 -0.84 5.96 -0.21
C LEU A 70 0.40 5.11 -0.48
N GLY A 71 0.60 4.08 0.33
CA GLY A 71 1.60 3.03 0.15
C GLY A 71 0.96 1.75 -0.37
N ILE A 72 1.46 1.23 -1.48
CA ILE A 72 0.94 0.04 -2.16
C ILE A 72 1.96 -1.09 -2.07
N ALA A 73 1.52 -2.26 -1.60
CA ALA A 73 2.23 -3.52 -1.81
C ALA A 73 1.95 -3.97 -3.25
N ASN A 74 2.93 -3.81 -4.12
CA ASN A 74 2.78 -3.96 -5.56
C ASN A 74 2.79 -5.44 -5.95
N GLY A 75 1.67 -5.94 -6.48
CA GLY A 75 1.52 -7.34 -6.89
C GLY A 75 0.45 -7.53 -7.97
N MET A 76 0.58 -8.63 -8.73
CA MET A 76 -0.33 -8.99 -9.83
C MET A 76 -1.01 -10.35 -9.61
N TYR A 77 -1.02 -10.84 -8.37
CA TYR A 77 -1.55 -12.16 -8.00
C TYR A 77 -2.95 -12.13 -7.38
N SER A 78 -3.76 -11.10 -7.70
CA SER A 78 -5.19 -11.03 -7.34
C SER A 78 -6.12 -11.78 -8.30
N SER A 79 -5.61 -12.27 -9.44
CA SER A 79 -6.38 -12.98 -10.48
C SER A 79 -7.31 -14.06 -9.90
N PRO A 80 -8.55 -14.20 -10.41
CA PRO A 80 -9.45 -15.29 -10.00
C PRO A 80 -9.00 -16.66 -10.53
N PHE A 81 -8.11 -16.70 -11.53
CA PHE A 81 -7.63 -17.95 -12.11
C PHE A 81 -6.36 -18.44 -11.42
N PHE A 82 -6.36 -19.70 -10.96
CA PHE A 82 -5.28 -20.29 -10.19
C PHE A 82 -3.91 -20.25 -10.88
N LEU A 83 -3.79 -20.75 -12.12
CA LEU A 83 -2.47 -20.94 -12.75
C LEU A 83 -1.71 -19.61 -12.98
N PRO A 84 -2.32 -18.54 -13.55
CA PRO A 84 -1.67 -17.24 -13.64
C PRO A 84 -1.29 -16.68 -12.26
N ARG A 85 -2.21 -16.82 -11.29
CA ARG A 85 -1.98 -16.35 -9.93
C ARG A 85 -0.79 -17.06 -9.27
N PHE A 86 -0.77 -18.38 -9.29
CA PHE A 86 0.30 -19.20 -8.71
C PHE A 86 1.67 -18.83 -9.29
N ARG A 87 1.74 -18.62 -10.61
CA ARG A 87 2.97 -18.17 -11.27
C ARG A 87 3.45 -16.82 -10.75
N GLU A 88 2.54 -15.85 -10.61
CA GLU A 88 2.88 -14.52 -10.07
C GLU A 88 3.25 -14.56 -8.59
N VAL A 89 2.58 -15.38 -7.77
CA VAL A 89 2.95 -15.61 -6.37
C VAL A 89 4.37 -16.16 -6.28
N LEU A 90 4.69 -17.19 -7.06
CA LEU A 90 6.02 -17.79 -7.05
C LEU A 90 7.10 -16.76 -7.37
N PHE A 91 6.92 -15.95 -8.42
CA PHE A 91 7.90 -14.90 -8.73
C PHE A 91 7.99 -13.80 -7.69
N HIS A 92 6.86 -13.39 -7.10
CA HIS A 92 6.85 -12.33 -6.11
C HIS A 92 7.52 -12.76 -4.79
N TYR A 93 7.13 -13.92 -4.25
CA TYR A 93 7.69 -14.39 -3.00
C TYR A 93 9.12 -14.90 -3.16
N SER A 94 9.48 -15.56 -4.26
CA SER A 94 10.89 -15.92 -4.51
C SER A 94 11.81 -14.70 -4.48
N ALA A 95 11.37 -13.54 -4.96
CA ALA A 95 12.14 -12.30 -4.85
C ALA A 95 12.29 -11.80 -3.39
N LEU A 96 11.27 -11.98 -2.54
CA LEU A 96 11.35 -11.63 -1.12
C LEU A 96 12.26 -12.59 -0.35
N PHE A 97 12.19 -13.89 -0.63
CA PHE A 97 13.07 -14.88 -0.02
C PHE A 97 14.53 -14.71 -0.47
N ASP A 98 14.77 -14.41 -1.76
CA ASP A 98 16.11 -14.08 -2.28
C ASP A 98 16.66 -12.79 -1.63
N MET A 99 15.80 -11.79 -1.41
CA MET A 99 16.18 -10.57 -0.67
C MET A 99 16.59 -10.89 0.77
N LEU A 100 15.81 -11.68 1.51
CA LEU A 100 16.15 -12.08 2.88
C LEU A 100 17.43 -12.92 2.91
N ASP A 101 17.62 -13.79 1.92
CA ASP A 101 18.83 -14.60 1.81
C ASP A 101 20.11 -13.77 1.62
N ALA A 102 20.01 -12.71 0.82
CA ALA A 102 21.12 -11.79 0.58
C ALA A 102 21.37 -10.79 1.72
N THR A 103 20.40 -10.56 2.61
CA THR A 103 20.45 -9.44 3.57
C THR A 103 20.43 -9.85 5.05
N ALA A 104 20.09 -11.09 5.36
CA ALA A 104 20.03 -11.60 6.72
C ALA A 104 20.62 -13.02 6.83
N LEU A 105 21.21 -13.34 7.98
CA LEU A 105 21.79 -14.66 8.23
C LEU A 105 20.69 -15.73 8.29
N GLN A 106 20.97 -16.91 7.75
CA GLN A 106 19.99 -18.01 7.75
C GLN A 106 19.58 -18.47 9.15
N SER A 107 20.49 -18.37 10.12
CA SER A 107 20.25 -18.72 11.52
C SER A 107 19.57 -17.62 12.34
N ASP A 108 19.26 -16.48 11.73
CA ASP A 108 18.60 -15.37 12.38
C ASP A 108 17.14 -15.72 12.69
N GLU A 109 16.76 -15.66 13.97
CA GLU A 109 15.41 -16.01 14.42
C GLU A 109 14.35 -15.05 13.87
N ASP A 110 14.67 -13.75 13.73
CA ASP A 110 13.76 -12.76 13.16
C ASP A 110 13.52 -13.04 11.67
N ARG A 111 14.58 -13.44 10.94
CA ARG A 111 14.44 -13.87 9.54
C ARG A 111 13.50 -15.07 9.43
N ILE A 112 13.71 -16.11 10.24
CA ILE A 112 12.88 -17.33 10.24
C ILE A 112 11.41 -16.98 10.54
N GLN A 113 11.18 -16.07 11.49
CA GLN A 113 9.84 -15.62 11.84
C GLN A 113 9.18 -14.85 10.67
N ILE A 114 9.89 -13.94 10.03
CA ILE A 114 9.39 -13.20 8.85
C ILE A 114 9.07 -14.17 7.70
N GLU A 115 9.95 -15.11 7.41
CA GLU A 115 9.76 -16.09 6.34
C GLU A 115 8.53 -16.98 6.59
N ARG A 116 8.35 -17.46 7.83
CA ARG A 116 7.24 -18.37 8.17
C ARG A 116 5.92 -17.65 8.36
N ASP A 117 5.89 -16.66 9.26
CA ASP A 117 4.66 -16.10 9.82
C ASP A 117 4.12 -14.91 9.03
N LEU A 118 4.96 -14.26 8.22
CA LEU A 118 4.56 -13.16 7.36
C LEU A 118 4.53 -13.61 5.89
N LEU A 119 5.67 -13.95 5.31
CA LEU A 119 5.76 -14.26 3.89
C LEU A 119 5.09 -15.58 3.54
N GLY A 120 5.39 -16.63 4.30
CA GLY A 120 4.82 -17.97 4.12
C GLY A 120 3.31 -17.97 4.32
N ALA A 121 2.82 -17.32 5.38
CA ALA A 121 1.38 -17.18 5.64
C ALA A 121 0.65 -16.43 4.51
N SER A 122 1.20 -15.29 4.05
CA SER A 122 0.60 -14.54 2.94
C SER A 122 0.62 -15.33 1.63
N ALA A 123 1.74 -16.00 1.30
CA ALA A 123 1.83 -16.84 0.10
C ALA A 123 0.83 -18.02 0.15
N LEU A 124 0.71 -18.66 1.31
CA LEU A 124 -0.23 -19.76 1.53
C LEU A 124 -1.67 -19.29 1.34
N ASN A 125 -2.06 -18.11 1.85
CA ASN A 125 -3.41 -17.58 1.65
C ASN A 125 -3.74 -17.40 0.16
N VAL A 126 -2.81 -16.87 -0.64
CA VAL A 126 -3.06 -16.66 -2.08
C VAL A 126 -3.18 -17.98 -2.86
N VAL A 127 -2.45 -19.02 -2.44
CA VAL A 127 -2.40 -20.32 -3.13
C VAL A 127 -3.55 -21.24 -2.70
N ALA A 128 -3.83 -21.31 -1.40
CA ALA A 128 -4.72 -22.31 -0.82
C ALA A 128 -6.17 -21.83 -0.66
N CYS A 129 -6.42 -20.52 -0.60
CA CYS A 129 -7.75 -19.97 -0.40
C CYS A 129 -8.36 -19.42 -1.69
N GLU A 130 -9.69 -19.40 -1.75
CA GLU A 130 -10.49 -18.80 -2.82
C GLU A 130 -11.64 -17.99 -2.22
N GLY A 131 -12.34 -17.21 -3.05
CA GLY A 131 -13.49 -16.41 -2.60
C GLY A 131 -13.16 -15.52 -1.40
N ALA A 132 -14.08 -15.41 -0.45
CA ALA A 132 -13.92 -14.56 0.73
C ALA A 132 -12.79 -15.00 1.69
N GLU A 133 -12.35 -16.27 1.63
CA GLU A 133 -11.24 -16.77 2.48
C GLU A 133 -9.87 -16.29 1.97
N ARG A 134 -9.80 -15.87 0.70
CA ARG A 134 -8.60 -15.31 0.10
C ARG A 134 -8.55 -13.81 0.37
N ILE A 135 -7.77 -13.42 1.37
CA ILE A 135 -7.65 -12.04 1.84
C ILE A 135 -6.51 -11.27 1.17
N GLU A 136 -5.46 -11.94 0.68
CA GLU A 136 -4.31 -11.31 0.03
C GLU A 136 -4.58 -11.04 -1.45
N ARG A 137 -4.97 -9.80 -1.78
CA ARG A 137 -5.37 -9.36 -3.12
C ARG A 137 -4.68 -8.06 -3.51
N PRO A 138 -3.36 -8.04 -3.70
CA PRO A 138 -2.69 -6.82 -4.11
C PRO A 138 -3.08 -6.42 -5.53
N GLU A 139 -3.00 -5.12 -5.76
CA GLU A 139 -3.03 -4.53 -7.08
C GLU A 139 -1.74 -3.77 -7.31
N THR A 140 -1.42 -3.53 -8.57
CA THR A 140 -0.28 -2.70 -8.94
C THR A 140 -0.52 -1.24 -8.55
N TYR A 141 0.57 -0.48 -8.36
CA TYR A 141 0.45 0.97 -8.13
C TYR A 141 -0.21 1.70 -9.30
N LYS A 142 -0.12 1.16 -10.54
CA LYS A 142 -0.80 1.70 -11.72
C LYS A 142 -2.32 1.50 -11.66
N GLN A 143 -2.79 0.35 -11.16
CA GLN A 143 -4.22 0.15 -10.90
C GLN A 143 -4.72 1.13 -9.83
N TRP A 144 -3.97 1.29 -8.73
CA TRP A 144 -4.29 2.27 -7.69
C TRP A 144 -4.26 3.71 -8.19
N GLN A 145 -3.35 4.05 -9.10
CA GLN A 145 -3.33 5.36 -9.76
C GLN A 145 -4.64 5.62 -10.51
N VAL A 146 -5.15 4.65 -11.27
CA VAL A 146 -6.44 4.77 -11.96
C VAL A 146 -7.59 4.93 -10.97
N ARG A 147 -7.62 4.16 -9.88
CA ARG A 147 -8.66 4.28 -8.84
C ARG A 147 -8.67 5.66 -8.20
N CYS A 148 -7.51 6.18 -7.79
CA CYS A 148 -7.39 7.50 -7.19
C CYS A 148 -7.85 8.62 -8.14
N LEU A 149 -7.45 8.55 -9.42
CA LEU A 149 -7.88 9.52 -10.43
C LEU A 149 -9.40 9.48 -10.65
N LYS A 150 -9.99 8.29 -10.76
CA LYS A 150 -11.46 8.11 -10.88
C LYS A 150 -12.21 8.62 -9.66
N ALA A 151 -11.65 8.45 -8.47
CA ALA A 151 -12.23 8.98 -7.23
C ALA A 151 -12.16 10.53 -7.14
N GLY A 152 -11.40 11.19 -8.03
CA GLY A 152 -11.29 12.65 -8.07
C GLY A 152 -10.09 13.19 -7.30
N PHE A 153 -9.09 12.37 -7.03
CA PHE A 153 -7.80 12.82 -6.51
C PHE A 153 -6.86 13.24 -7.64
N LYS A 154 -5.96 14.16 -7.31
CA LYS A 154 -4.86 14.63 -8.15
C LYS A 154 -3.54 14.25 -7.49
N GLN A 155 -2.71 13.50 -8.21
CA GLN A 155 -1.40 13.07 -7.72
C GLN A 155 -0.43 14.24 -7.62
N LEU A 156 0.24 14.35 -6.47
CA LEU A 156 1.34 15.27 -6.23
C LEU A 156 2.67 14.67 -6.75
N PRO A 157 3.63 15.51 -7.17
CA PRO A 157 4.96 15.02 -7.54
C PRO A 157 5.72 14.46 -6.33
N VAL A 158 6.62 13.51 -6.56
CA VAL A 158 7.54 13.05 -5.52
C VAL A 158 8.45 14.21 -5.11
N ASN A 159 8.62 14.40 -3.81
CA ASN A 159 9.55 15.42 -3.33
C ASN A 159 11.00 15.00 -3.67
N LYS A 160 11.68 15.82 -4.49
CA LYS A 160 13.04 15.53 -4.95
C LYS A 160 14.06 15.36 -3.82
N ALA A 161 13.89 16.06 -2.70
CA ALA A 161 14.77 15.91 -1.55
C ALA A 161 14.54 14.57 -0.83
N ILE A 162 13.28 14.12 -0.74
CA ILE A 162 12.94 12.80 -0.20
C ILE A 162 13.48 11.69 -1.11
N LEU A 163 13.29 11.79 -2.43
CA LEU A 163 13.83 10.83 -3.39
C LEU A 163 15.35 10.74 -3.28
N LYS A 164 16.04 11.89 -3.34
CA LYS A 164 17.51 11.94 -3.21
C LYS A 164 17.98 11.31 -1.90
N ARG A 165 17.37 11.69 -0.77
CA ARG A 165 17.71 11.12 0.54
C ARG A 165 17.48 9.61 0.56
N SER A 166 16.40 9.12 -0.02
CA SER A 166 16.09 7.68 -0.05
C SER A 166 17.13 6.90 -0.86
N ILE A 167 17.60 7.46 -1.99
CA ILE A 167 18.68 6.89 -2.80
C ILE A 167 20.00 6.90 -2.01
N ASP A 168 20.33 8.02 -1.37
CA ASP A 168 21.56 8.17 -0.59
C ASP A 168 21.60 7.19 0.60
N GLU A 169 20.50 7.04 1.35
CA GLU A 169 20.37 6.07 2.44
C GLU A 169 20.49 4.63 1.92
N LYS A 170 19.83 4.31 0.80
CA LYS A 170 19.95 2.98 0.15
C LYS A 170 21.39 2.66 -0.20
N ASN A 171 22.11 3.60 -0.83
CA ASN A 171 23.49 3.39 -1.26
C ASN A 171 24.48 3.27 -0.08
N LYS A 172 24.15 3.88 1.07
CA LYS A 172 25.02 3.88 2.24
C LYS A 172 24.80 2.68 3.17
N HIS A 173 23.56 2.21 3.29
CA HIS A 173 23.16 1.30 4.35
C HIS A 173 22.54 -0.03 3.88
N TYR A 174 22.18 -0.16 2.60
CA TYR A 174 21.45 -1.32 2.11
C TYR A 174 22.19 -2.03 0.97
N HIS A 175 21.82 -3.28 0.74
CA HIS A 175 22.35 -4.11 -0.34
C HIS A 175 22.17 -3.44 -1.72
N GLU A 176 23.12 -3.64 -2.63
CA GLU A 176 23.16 -2.93 -3.92
C GLU A 176 21.96 -3.25 -4.83
N ASP A 177 21.38 -4.43 -4.70
CA ASP A 177 20.20 -4.88 -5.44
C ASP A 177 18.87 -4.23 -5.00
N PHE A 178 18.85 -3.49 -3.89
CA PHE A 178 17.70 -2.65 -3.55
C PHE A 178 17.53 -1.54 -4.59
N VAL A 179 16.29 -1.33 -5.00
CA VAL A 179 15.90 -0.32 -5.98
C VAL A 179 15.11 0.77 -5.26
N ILE A 180 15.51 2.03 -5.48
CA ILE A 180 14.71 3.22 -5.20
C ILE A 180 14.61 3.99 -6.52
N ASP A 181 13.40 4.25 -6.99
CA ASP A 181 13.18 4.92 -8.28
C ASP A 181 11.92 5.80 -8.26
N GLU A 182 11.71 6.58 -9.31
CA GLU A 182 10.48 7.33 -9.55
C GLU A 182 9.85 6.92 -10.89
N ASP A 183 8.60 6.43 -10.86
CA ASP A 183 7.77 6.27 -12.06
C ASP A 183 6.44 6.96 -11.87
N SER A 184 6.04 7.80 -12.84
CA SER A 184 4.68 8.35 -12.88
C SER A 184 4.26 9.01 -11.56
N ARG A 185 5.20 9.72 -10.91
CA ARG A 185 5.06 10.39 -9.59
C ARG A 185 4.84 9.44 -8.40
N TRP A 186 5.25 8.19 -8.53
CA TRP A 186 5.37 7.23 -7.44
C TRP A 186 6.82 7.06 -7.04
N LEU A 187 7.10 7.09 -5.75
CA LEU A 187 8.37 6.63 -5.19
C LEU A 187 8.31 5.10 -5.12
N LEU A 188 9.15 4.43 -5.88
CA LEU A 188 9.19 2.98 -6.00
C LEU A 188 10.29 2.39 -5.12
N GLN A 189 10.02 1.22 -4.55
CA GLN A 189 10.98 0.41 -3.81
C GLN A 189 10.95 -1.02 -4.34
N GLY A 190 12.11 -1.62 -4.55
CA GLY A 190 12.20 -2.93 -5.19
C GLY A 190 13.47 -3.70 -4.88
N TRP A 191 13.57 -4.88 -5.49
CA TRP A 191 14.69 -5.82 -5.36
C TRP A 191 14.99 -6.45 -6.73
N LYS A 192 16.26 -6.39 -7.18
CA LYS A 192 16.72 -6.95 -8.48
C LYS A 192 15.80 -6.60 -9.65
N GLY A 193 15.39 -5.33 -9.74
CA GLY A 193 14.53 -4.80 -10.80
C GLY A 193 13.03 -5.08 -10.63
N ARG A 194 12.61 -5.88 -9.64
CA ARG A 194 11.19 -6.06 -9.32
C ARG A 194 10.72 -5.00 -8.32
N ILE A 195 9.69 -4.25 -8.69
CA ILE A 195 9.05 -3.27 -7.79
C ILE A 195 8.12 -3.99 -6.82
N MET A 196 8.37 -3.80 -5.53
CA MET A 196 7.67 -4.48 -4.43
C MET A 196 6.74 -3.53 -3.70
N HIS A 197 7.15 -2.28 -3.54
CA HIS A 197 6.34 -1.25 -2.89
C HIS A 197 6.36 0.04 -3.70
N ALA A 198 5.28 0.81 -3.61
CA ALA A 198 5.19 2.13 -4.21
C ALA A 198 4.51 3.08 -3.24
N VAL A 199 4.97 4.33 -3.17
CA VAL A 199 4.39 5.37 -2.32
C VAL A 199 4.07 6.60 -3.17
N SER A 200 2.89 7.18 -2.97
CA SER A 200 2.50 8.44 -3.61
C SER A 200 1.64 9.28 -2.67
N SER A 201 1.50 10.56 -3.02
CA SER A 201 0.66 11.52 -2.29
C SER A 201 -0.32 12.20 -3.23
N TRP A 202 -1.49 12.55 -2.70
CA TRP A 202 -2.65 12.99 -3.46
C TRP A 202 -3.36 14.14 -2.75
N LYS A 203 -3.96 15.04 -3.53
CA LYS A 203 -4.93 16.04 -3.04
C LYS A 203 -6.26 15.86 -3.75
N LEU A 204 -7.33 16.41 -3.19
CA LEU A 204 -8.59 16.51 -3.91
C LEU A 204 -8.45 17.44 -5.11
N LYS A 205 -9.06 17.05 -6.23
CA LYS A 205 -9.19 17.94 -7.37
C LYS A 205 -10.20 19.01 -7.01
N GLU A 206 -9.79 20.27 -7.03
CA GLU A 206 -10.71 21.41 -6.89
C GLU A 206 -11.83 21.26 -7.92
N SER A 207 -13.07 21.21 -7.44
CA SER A 207 -14.23 21.37 -8.30
C SER A 207 -14.25 22.82 -8.75
N TYR A 208 -14.28 23.06 -10.07
CA TYR A 208 -14.61 24.39 -10.59
C TYR A 208 -16.01 24.75 -10.11
N THR A 209 -16.12 25.54 -9.04
CA THR A 209 -17.32 26.29 -8.73
C THR A 209 -17.44 27.34 -9.83
N ASN A 210 -18.26 27.08 -10.85
CA ASN A 210 -18.73 28.14 -11.72
C ASN A 210 -19.50 29.13 -10.82
N GLN A 211 -18.97 30.36 -10.73
CA GLN A 211 -19.73 31.52 -10.28
C GLN A 211 -20.86 31.83 -11.27
#